data_AF-A0A1M5IXC7-F1
#
_entry.id   AF-A0A1M5IXC7-F1
#
_cell.length_a   1.000
_cell.length_b   1.000
_cell.length_c   1.000
_cell.angle_alpha   90.00
_cell.angle_beta   90.00
_cell.angle_gamma   90.00
#
_symmetry.space_group_name_H-M   'P 1'
#
loop_
_entity.id
_entity.type
_entity.pdbx_description
1 polymer ?
#
loop_
_entity_poly.entity_id
_entity_poly.type
_entity_poly.pdbx_seq_one_letter_code
_entity_poly.pdbx_strand_id
1 'polypeptide(L)'
;MRNLFPHRIISQQLFCCRCRKVMEHGVFAREPYSTYGGMKPRIPLLCVCGQCQSAFVAFSNEFAFSHPADAGDYTKVYGNSRIAAGNWLYFRGAPKPGIVKSIFQTADKEVVVMNYDGGPDKKIELERVHEIDEKSPEGYRLLPAQSAQTLLGDHVFHAIRNQFGVAVGLVTDGSKDKLAVLLEDASVLFITLPENAQNIPNDRLSEIVQNRLRQLFPDDMRRVSVTVGQGIVYLDGLVRSFQVKRTLQACINSMPRIRGCVDFTKIIPEPGITDAHIENRVYTLLESFGRNVFNYSVDVSQGKVRVSLFCFESTRPKDLENRIAEIPGVQDLAFSMVAVPESNLQNSDICEDMERAYSLNPRFQGAKIKVSYVDDHYLLEGRVHSSIQKQFAFVNAMKKAFSTSVENRLRVVE
;
A
#
# COMPACT_ATOMS: atom_id res chain seq x y z
N MET A 1 12.66 8.32 17.11
CA MET A 1 11.89 8.08 15.87
C MET A 1 12.60 7.15 14.89
N ARG A 2 13.89 7.37 14.54
CA ARG A 2 14.66 6.53 13.59
C ARG A 2 14.56 5.01 13.82
N ASN A 3 14.67 4.55 15.07
CA ASN A 3 14.59 3.11 15.42
C ASN A 3 13.26 2.45 15.04
N LEU A 4 12.19 3.24 14.88
CA LEU A 4 10.87 2.74 14.48
C LEU A 4 10.73 2.59 12.96
N PHE A 5 11.68 3.11 12.18
CA PHE A 5 11.70 3.05 10.72
C PHE A 5 13.02 2.44 10.23
N PRO A 6 13.35 1.19 10.59
CA PRO A 6 14.70 0.68 10.38
C PRO A 6 15.09 0.52 8.90
N HIS A 7 14.12 0.33 8.01
CA HIS A 7 14.38 -0.03 6.60
C HIS A 7 14.55 1.21 5.73
N ARG A 8 15.72 1.39 5.12
CA ARG A 8 15.93 2.41 4.07
C ARG A 8 15.33 1.88 2.78
N ILE A 9 14.47 2.68 2.15
CA ILE A 9 13.87 2.34 0.87
C ILE A 9 14.68 2.99 -0.26
N ILE A 10 14.83 4.32 -0.21
CA ILE A 10 15.54 5.10 -1.24
C ILE A 10 16.31 6.29 -0.63
N SER A 11 17.11 6.93 -1.48
CA SER A 11 17.56 8.31 -1.31
C SER A 11 16.76 9.22 -2.23
N GLN A 12 16.32 10.38 -1.75
CA GLN A 12 15.66 11.39 -2.57
C GLN A 12 16.22 12.78 -2.25
N GLN A 13 16.38 13.63 -3.27
CA GLN A 13 16.66 15.04 -3.05
C GLN A 13 15.39 15.74 -2.54
N LEU A 14 15.43 16.24 -1.31
CA LEU A 14 14.31 16.93 -0.67
C LEU A 14 14.76 18.24 -0.04
N PHE A 15 13.87 19.22 0.04
CA PHE A 15 14.13 20.49 0.71
C PHE A 15 14.16 20.30 2.23
N CYS A 16 15.28 20.64 2.85
CA CYS A 16 15.43 20.58 4.31
C CYS A 16 15.16 21.96 4.92
N CYS A 17 14.09 22.10 5.71
CA CYS A 17 13.76 23.36 6.39
C CYS A 17 14.86 23.85 7.35
N ARG A 18 15.62 22.94 7.96
CA ARG A 18 16.73 23.29 8.86
C ARG A 18 17.97 23.77 8.11
N CYS A 19 18.35 23.09 7.02
CA CYS A 19 19.48 23.50 6.17
C CYS A 19 19.13 24.67 5.24
N ARG A 20 17.84 24.90 4.98
CA ARG A 20 17.30 25.87 4.00
C ARG A 20 17.80 25.65 2.57
N LYS A 21 18.04 24.39 2.19
CA LYS A 21 18.47 23.98 0.85
C LYS A 21 18.00 22.57 0.53
N VAL A 22 18.02 22.22 -0.75
CA VAL A 22 17.76 20.85 -1.21
C VAL A 22 18.97 19.97 -0.87
N MET A 23 18.71 18.88 -0.17
CA MET A 23 19.71 17.92 0.29
C MET A 23 19.24 16.51 0.01
N GLU A 24 20.17 15.57 -0.09
CA GLU A 24 19.84 14.16 -0.06
C GLU A 24 19.21 13.79 1.30
N HIS A 25 18.06 13.13 1.25
CA HIS A 25 17.39 12.54 2.39
C HIS A 25 17.30 11.03 2.20
N GLY A 26 17.59 10.28 3.27
CA GLY A 26 17.21 8.88 3.32
C GLY A 26 15.71 8.79 3.61
N VAL A 27 14.99 8.00 2.82
CA VAL A 27 13.56 7.71 3.02
C VAL A 27 13.44 6.32 3.61
N PHE A 28 12.81 6.22 4.79
CA PHE A 28 12.77 5.00 5.58
C PHE A 28 11.35 4.58 5.95
N ALA A 29 11.11 3.28 6.02
CA ALA A 29 9.85 2.67 6.42
C ALA A 29 9.99 1.75 7.64
N ARG A 30 8.85 1.42 8.22
CA ARG A 30 8.74 0.45 9.32
C ARG A 30 8.93 -0.99 8.88
N GLU A 31 8.58 -1.28 7.63
CA GLU A 31 8.66 -2.58 6.98
C GLU A 31 9.51 -2.47 5.70
N PRO A 32 10.07 -3.57 5.20
CA PRO A 32 10.73 -3.58 3.91
C PRO A 32 9.70 -3.43 2.79
N TYR A 33 9.84 -2.37 1.99
CA TYR A 33 9.04 -2.15 0.78
C TYR A 33 9.93 -2.06 -0.45
N SER A 34 9.41 -2.53 -1.58
CA SER A 34 9.96 -2.24 -2.90
C SER A 34 9.29 -1.00 -3.47
N THR A 35 10.05 -0.12 -4.10
CA THR A 35 9.50 0.97 -4.93
C THR A 35 9.20 0.52 -6.36
N TYR A 36 9.76 -0.62 -6.79
CA TYR A 36 9.45 -1.22 -8.07
C TYR A 36 8.03 -1.83 -8.01
N GLY A 37 7.09 -1.21 -8.72
CA GLY A 37 5.66 -1.57 -8.72
C GLY A 37 4.75 -0.64 -7.91
N GLY A 38 5.31 0.42 -7.33
CA GLY A 38 4.59 1.37 -6.48
C GLY A 38 4.41 0.87 -5.04
N MET A 39 3.94 1.75 -4.16
CA MET A 39 3.68 1.43 -2.75
C MET A 39 2.18 1.58 -2.44
N LYS A 40 1.66 0.82 -1.48
CA LYS A 40 0.30 1.08 -0.97
C LYS A 40 0.24 2.53 -0.46
N PRO A 41 -0.86 3.26 -0.68
CA PRO A 41 -0.99 4.63 -0.23
C PRO A 41 -0.98 4.70 1.30
N ARG A 42 -0.64 5.88 1.84
CA ARG A 42 -0.67 6.18 3.28
C ARG A 42 0.24 5.32 4.16
N ILE A 43 1.28 4.72 3.59
CA ILE A 43 2.37 4.14 4.38
C ILE A 43 3.21 5.29 4.92
N PRO A 44 3.41 5.40 6.26
CA PRO A 44 4.23 6.46 6.83
C PRO A 44 5.72 6.22 6.50
N LEU A 45 6.37 7.28 6.04
CA LEU A 45 7.77 7.30 5.65
C LEU A 45 8.53 8.36 6.45
N LEU A 46 9.61 7.96 7.11
CA LEU A 46 10.51 8.87 7.81
C LEU A 46 11.57 9.37 6.82
N CYS A 47 11.57 10.65 6.53
CA CYS A 47 12.59 11.30 5.68
C CYS A 47 13.63 11.93 6.58
N VAL A 48 14.91 11.58 6.43
CA VAL A 48 16.01 12.06 7.28
C VAL A 48 17.06 12.76 6.42
N CYS A 49 17.33 14.04 6.72
CA CYS A 49 18.34 14.82 6.01
C CYS A 49 19.75 14.25 6.24
N GLY A 50 20.48 13.96 5.17
CA GLY A 50 21.84 13.41 5.24
C GLY A 50 22.84 14.34 5.93
N GLN A 51 22.61 15.67 5.92
CA GLN A 51 23.53 16.64 6.50
C GLN A 51 23.23 16.95 7.98
N CYS A 52 22.04 17.44 8.30
CA CYS A 52 21.72 17.91 9.66
C CYS A 52 20.91 16.91 10.50
N GLN A 53 20.61 15.73 9.94
CA GLN A 53 19.86 14.66 10.59
C GLN A 53 18.44 15.06 11.06
N SER A 54 17.92 16.22 10.65
CA SER A 54 16.52 16.56 10.88
C SER A 54 15.62 15.58 10.13
N ALA A 55 14.52 15.20 10.76
CA ALA A 55 13.58 14.26 10.18
C ALA A 55 12.16 14.83 10.12
N PHE A 56 11.40 14.41 9.12
CA PHE A 56 9.96 14.64 9.02
C PHE A 56 9.27 13.37 8.51
N VAL A 57 7.95 13.31 8.71
CA VAL A 57 7.14 12.21 8.18
C VAL A 57 6.43 12.68 6.91
N ALA A 58 6.50 11.85 5.87
CA ALA A 58 5.68 11.95 4.68
C ALA A 58 4.94 10.62 4.49
N PHE A 59 4.01 10.56 3.54
CA PHE A 59 3.30 9.34 3.21
C PHE A 59 3.63 8.87 1.81
N SER A 60 3.52 7.56 1.57
CA SER A 60 3.88 6.96 0.28
C SER A 60 3.15 7.57 -0.91
N ASN A 61 1.88 7.95 -0.76
CA ASN A 61 1.08 8.63 -1.78
C ASN A 61 1.44 10.12 -1.96
N GLU A 62 2.42 10.64 -1.24
CA GLU A 62 2.98 11.97 -1.44
C GLU A 62 4.25 11.93 -2.28
N PHE A 63 4.72 10.75 -2.68
CA PHE A 63 5.87 10.57 -3.55
C PHE A 63 5.44 10.06 -4.92
N ALA A 64 6.18 10.44 -5.95
CA ALA A 64 6.10 9.90 -7.29
C ALA A 64 6.78 8.52 -7.35
N PHE A 65 6.34 7.58 -6.52
CA PHE A 65 6.70 6.17 -6.73
C PHE A 65 6.01 5.72 -8.00
N SER A 66 6.72 5.03 -8.90
CA SER A 66 6.24 4.63 -10.23
C SER A 66 4.87 3.93 -10.15
N HIS A 67 3.79 4.72 -10.24
CA HIS A 67 2.40 4.28 -10.21
C HIS A 67 1.85 4.43 -11.63
N PRO A 68 1.83 3.36 -12.44
CA PRO A 68 1.35 3.43 -13.82
C PRO A 68 -0.11 3.92 -13.91
N ALA A 69 -0.89 3.69 -12.85
CA ALA A 69 -2.30 4.09 -12.78
C ALA A 69 -2.50 5.61 -12.70
N ASP A 70 -1.51 6.37 -12.21
CA ASP A 70 -1.61 7.83 -12.04
C ASP A 70 -1.00 8.61 -13.22
N ALA A 71 -0.57 7.91 -14.29
CA ALA A 71 0.05 8.52 -15.47
C ALA A 71 -0.91 9.44 -16.26
N GLY A 72 -2.22 9.32 -16.07
CA GLY A 72 -3.24 10.05 -16.83
C GLY A 72 -3.22 11.57 -16.68
N ASP A 73 -2.56 12.10 -15.64
CA ASP A 73 -2.56 13.53 -15.32
C ASP A 73 -1.26 14.26 -15.71
N TYR A 74 -0.28 13.56 -16.27
CA TYR A 74 0.98 14.18 -16.72
C TYR A 74 0.81 14.80 -18.10
N THR A 75 1.51 15.91 -18.30
CA THR A 75 1.49 16.65 -19.56
C THR A 75 2.84 16.58 -20.26
N LYS A 76 2.83 16.20 -21.53
CA LYS A 76 3.95 16.35 -22.45
C LYS A 76 4.18 17.82 -22.79
N VAL A 77 5.44 18.25 -22.85
CA VAL A 77 5.79 19.61 -23.28
C VAL A 77 6.35 19.52 -24.68
N TYR A 78 5.73 20.19 -25.65
CA TYR A 78 6.17 20.14 -27.04
C TYR A 78 7.65 20.57 -27.18
N GLY A 79 8.41 19.81 -27.95
CA GLY A 79 9.86 19.99 -28.13
C GLY A 79 10.73 19.43 -27.00
N ASN A 80 10.14 18.94 -25.91
CA ASN A 80 10.85 18.36 -24.76
C ASN A 80 10.36 16.96 -24.39
N SER A 81 9.40 16.42 -25.12
CA SER A 81 8.85 15.10 -24.84
C SER A 81 8.44 14.41 -26.13
N ARG A 82 8.50 13.09 -26.14
CA ARG A 82 7.89 12.28 -27.19
C ARG A 82 6.38 12.32 -27.01
N ILE A 83 5.66 12.46 -28.11
CA ILE A 83 4.22 12.69 -28.12
C ILE A 83 3.54 11.52 -28.81
N ALA A 84 2.44 11.05 -28.22
CA ALA A 84 1.57 10.01 -28.77
C ALA A 84 0.10 10.45 -28.68
N ALA A 85 -0.77 9.82 -29.47
CA ALA A 85 -2.20 10.00 -29.34
C ALA A 85 -2.67 9.63 -27.92
N GLY A 86 -3.60 10.41 -27.38
CA GLY A 86 -4.09 10.31 -26.00
C GLY A 86 -3.26 11.08 -24.98
N ASN A 87 -2.04 11.55 -25.31
CA ASN A 87 -1.28 12.39 -24.38
C ASN A 87 -1.90 13.78 -24.22
N TRP A 88 -1.81 14.33 -23.01
CA TRP A 88 -1.96 15.76 -22.80
C TRP A 88 -0.68 16.46 -23.28
N LEU A 89 -0.82 17.43 -24.19
CA LEU A 89 0.28 18.20 -24.75
C LEU A 89 0.13 19.69 -24.41
N TYR A 90 1.21 20.30 -23.94
CA TYR A 90 1.30 21.73 -23.68
C TYR A 90 2.29 22.40 -24.62
N PHE A 91 1.84 23.50 -25.23
CA PHE A 91 2.71 24.43 -25.96
C PHE A 91 3.06 25.61 -25.06
N ARG A 92 4.32 26.04 -25.10
CA ARG A 92 4.79 27.21 -24.35
C ARG A 92 3.95 28.44 -24.69
N GLY A 93 3.41 29.10 -23.67
CA GLY A 93 2.53 30.26 -23.82
C GLY A 93 1.05 29.93 -24.07
N ALA A 94 0.69 28.66 -24.28
CA ALA A 94 -0.71 28.27 -24.33
C ALA A 94 -1.38 28.44 -22.95
N PRO A 95 -2.69 28.76 -22.90
CA PRO A 95 -3.40 28.93 -21.64
C PRO A 95 -3.64 27.61 -20.88
N LYS A 96 -3.71 26.49 -21.59
CA LYS A 96 -3.96 25.15 -21.05
C LYS A 96 -3.42 24.06 -22.00
N PRO A 97 -3.14 22.84 -21.52
CA PRO A 97 -2.83 21.71 -22.38
C PRO A 97 -4.08 21.26 -23.16
N GLY A 98 -3.87 20.48 -24.22
CA GLY A 98 -4.95 19.77 -24.92
C GLY A 98 -4.60 18.30 -25.15
N ILE A 99 -5.59 17.50 -25.52
CA ILE A 99 -5.43 16.06 -25.77
C ILE A 99 -5.06 15.84 -27.23
N VAL A 100 -3.97 15.11 -27.47
CA VAL A 100 -3.53 14.75 -28.82
C VAL A 100 -4.45 13.68 -29.41
N LYS A 101 -5.10 13.97 -30.53
CA LYS A 101 -5.93 13.02 -31.27
C LYS A 101 -5.12 12.20 -32.26
N SER A 102 -4.22 12.85 -32.98
CA SER A 102 -3.34 12.21 -33.94
C SER A 102 -2.10 13.05 -34.19
N ILE A 103 -1.05 12.38 -34.68
CA ILE A 103 0.25 12.98 -35.01
C ILE A 103 0.65 12.45 -36.37
N PHE A 104 1.01 13.36 -37.28
CA PHE A 104 1.55 13.03 -38.60
C PHE A 104 2.91 13.68 -38.74
N GLN A 105 3.92 12.90 -39.14
CA GLN A 105 5.28 13.39 -39.32
C GLN A 105 5.67 13.29 -40.80
N THR A 106 6.18 14.39 -41.35
CA THR A 106 6.85 14.42 -42.65
C THR A 106 8.37 14.49 -42.44
N ALA A 107 9.14 14.71 -43.51
CA ALA A 107 10.58 14.89 -43.41
C ALA A 107 10.94 16.13 -42.56
N ASP A 108 10.16 17.20 -42.71
CA ASP A 108 10.43 18.55 -42.22
C ASP A 108 9.41 19.06 -41.18
N LYS A 109 8.21 18.48 -41.15
CA LYS A 109 7.11 18.95 -40.31
C LYS A 109 6.53 17.87 -39.41
N GLU A 110 5.98 18.33 -38.30
CA GLU A 110 5.09 17.55 -37.45
C GLU A 110 3.74 18.25 -37.38
N VAL A 111 2.68 17.50 -37.71
CA VAL A 111 1.30 17.95 -37.64
C VAL A 111 0.64 17.26 -36.47
N VAL A 112 0.25 18.05 -35.47
CA VAL A 112 -0.46 17.56 -34.29
C VAL A 112 -1.91 18.01 -34.38
N VAL A 113 -2.85 17.04 -34.32
CA VAL A 113 -4.28 17.33 -34.20
C VAL A 113 -4.65 17.22 -32.73
N MET A 114 -5.20 18.29 -32.17
CA MET A 114 -5.50 18.38 -30.74
C MET A 114 -6.93 18.76 -30.46
N ASN A 115 -7.44 18.26 -29.36
CA ASN A 115 -8.74 18.60 -28.81
C ASN A 115 -8.57 19.33 -27.48
N TYR A 116 -9.23 20.47 -27.32
CA TYR A 116 -9.22 21.24 -26.08
C TYR A 116 -10.62 21.19 -25.46
N ASP A 117 -10.77 20.51 -24.33
CA ASP A 117 -12.00 20.39 -23.53
C ASP A 117 -13.27 20.04 -24.33
N GLY A 118 -13.16 19.09 -25.27
CA GLY A 118 -14.30 18.66 -26.10
C GLY A 118 -14.70 19.66 -27.19
N GLY A 119 -13.93 20.71 -27.41
CA GLY A 119 -14.10 21.63 -28.53
C GLY A 119 -13.78 20.99 -29.90
N PRO A 120 -13.85 21.75 -31.00
CA PRO A 120 -13.45 21.25 -32.31
C PRO A 120 -11.95 20.94 -32.37
N ASP A 121 -11.59 19.95 -33.17
CA ASP A 121 -10.19 19.56 -33.35
C ASP A 121 -9.40 20.69 -34.04
N LYS A 122 -8.24 21.01 -33.48
CA LYS A 122 -7.33 22.02 -33.98
C LYS A 122 -6.09 21.34 -34.55
N LYS A 123 -5.84 21.57 -35.84
CA LYS A 123 -4.60 21.16 -36.52
C LYS A 123 -3.51 22.20 -36.26
N ILE A 124 -2.35 21.75 -35.79
CA ILE A 124 -1.19 22.60 -35.51
C ILE A 124 -0.01 22.01 -36.30
N GLU A 125 0.55 22.79 -37.21
CA GLU A 125 1.70 22.39 -38.02
C GLU A 125 2.96 23.07 -37.47
N LEU A 126 4.01 22.27 -37.23
CA LEU A 126 5.24 22.68 -36.57
C LEU A 126 6.45 22.10 -37.30
N GLU A 127 7.62 22.68 -37.08
CA GLU A 127 8.87 22.11 -37.55
C GLU A 127 9.20 20.82 -36.79
N ARG A 128 9.76 19.83 -37.50
CA ARG A 128 10.12 18.56 -36.86
C ARG A 128 11.28 18.75 -35.90
N VAL A 129 11.09 18.32 -34.65
CA VAL A 129 12.15 18.29 -33.65
C VAL A 129 12.93 16.98 -33.79
N HIS A 130 14.20 17.07 -34.20
CA HIS A 130 15.04 15.89 -34.47
C HIS A 130 15.67 15.30 -33.20
N GLU A 131 15.95 16.13 -32.20
CA GLU A 131 16.60 15.72 -30.94
C GLU A 131 15.71 16.13 -29.77
N ILE A 132 15.22 15.13 -29.03
CA ILE A 132 14.40 15.34 -27.84
C ILE A 132 15.18 14.79 -26.65
N ASP A 133 15.68 15.70 -25.80
CA ASP A 133 16.22 15.37 -24.48
C ASP A 133 15.06 15.15 -23.50
N GLU A 134 14.46 13.97 -23.55
CA GLU A 134 13.31 13.62 -22.72
C GLU A 134 13.75 13.16 -21.33
N LYS A 135 13.72 14.10 -20.37
CA LYS A 135 14.05 13.83 -18.96
C LYS A 135 12.95 13.06 -18.21
N SER A 136 11.69 13.21 -18.63
CA SER A 136 10.54 12.55 -18.03
C SER A 136 9.66 11.90 -19.10
N PRO A 137 9.85 10.58 -19.37
CA PRO A 137 9.06 9.84 -20.34
C PRO A 137 7.57 9.76 -20.03
N GLU A 138 7.16 9.96 -18.77
CA GLU A 138 5.74 10.02 -18.39
C GLU A 138 5.14 11.42 -18.61
N GLY A 139 5.98 12.45 -18.73
CA GLY A 139 5.58 13.85 -18.85
C GLY A 139 5.82 14.66 -17.58
N TYR A 140 5.20 15.83 -17.47
CA TYR A 140 5.46 16.82 -16.44
C TYR A 140 4.16 17.29 -15.78
N ARG A 141 4.23 17.65 -14.50
CA ARG A 141 3.19 18.46 -13.86
C ARG A 141 3.33 19.92 -14.29
N LEU A 142 2.25 20.52 -14.79
CA LEU A 142 2.20 21.92 -15.18
C LEU A 142 1.94 22.82 -13.97
N LEU A 143 2.94 23.61 -13.60
CA LEU A 143 2.84 24.55 -12.50
C LEU A 143 2.53 25.97 -12.98
N PRO A 144 1.71 26.75 -12.23
CA PRO A 144 1.16 26.44 -10.90
C PRO A 144 -0.17 25.67 -10.90
N ALA A 145 -0.76 25.42 -12.07
CA ALA A 145 -2.11 24.88 -12.21
C ALA A 145 -2.32 23.53 -11.49
N GLN A 146 -1.31 22.66 -11.51
CA GLN A 146 -1.35 21.33 -10.89
C GLN A 146 -0.59 21.26 -9.56
N SER A 147 -0.38 22.38 -8.88
CA SER A 147 0.43 22.43 -7.64
C SER A 147 -0.11 21.55 -6.51
N ALA A 148 -1.43 21.37 -6.41
CA ALA A 148 -2.06 20.51 -5.39
C ALA A 148 -1.92 19.01 -5.68
N GLN A 149 -1.75 18.63 -6.94
CA GLN A 149 -1.61 17.24 -7.40
C GLN A 149 -0.15 16.82 -7.58
N THR A 150 0.78 17.76 -7.42
CA THR A 150 2.21 17.49 -7.61
C THR A 150 2.78 16.73 -6.42
N LEU A 151 3.34 15.57 -6.67
CA LEU A 151 3.97 14.70 -5.68
C LEU A 151 5.46 15.00 -5.53
N LEU A 152 6.06 14.58 -4.42
CA LEU A 152 7.50 14.66 -4.20
C LEU A 152 8.24 13.75 -5.19
N GLY A 153 9.18 14.33 -5.92
CA GLY A 153 9.89 13.66 -7.02
C GLY A 153 9.25 13.86 -8.39
N ASP A 154 8.05 14.44 -8.50
CA ASP A 154 7.45 14.74 -9.80
C ASP A 154 8.36 15.68 -10.60
N HIS A 155 8.59 15.32 -11.86
CA HIS A 155 9.11 16.26 -12.85
C HIS A 155 8.03 17.29 -13.16
N VAL A 156 8.41 18.57 -13.12
CA VAL A 156 7.48 19.68 -13.30
C VAL A 156 7.95 20.59 -14.42
N PHE A 157 6.99 21.27 -15.05
CA PHE A 157 7.23 22.37 -15.96
C PHE A 157 6.47 23.60 -15.47
N HIS A 158 7.19 24.67 -15.16
CA HIS A 158 6.60 25.90 -14.64
C HIS A 158 6.23 26.85 -15.79
N ALA A 159 4.96 26.84 -16.20
CA ALA A 159 4.48 27.49 -17.42
C ALA A 159 4.82 28.99 -17.52
N ILE A 160 4.70 29.73 -16.41
CA ILE A 160 4.96 31.18 -16.37
C ILE A 160 6.46 31.50 -16.48
N ARG A 161 7.32 30.63 -15.94
CA ARG A 161 8.78 30.82 -15.94
C ARG A 161 9.45 30.16 -17.14
N ASN A 162 8.71 29.30 -17.85
CA ASN A 162 9.20 28.48 -18.94
C ASN A 162 10.47 27.68 -18.55
N GLN A 163 10.42 27.03 -17.38
CA GLN A 163 11.53 26.28 -16.80
C GLN A 163 11.06 24.91 -16.31
N PHE A 164 11.92 23.90 -16.44
CA PHE A 164 11.70 22.60 -15.85
C PHE A 164 12.24 22.54 -14.41
N GLY A 165 11.80 21.55 -13.66
CA GLY A 165 12.29 21.29 -12.32
C GLY A 165 11.78 19.97 -11.76
N VAL A 166 12.00 19.79 -10.45
CA VAL A 166 11.52 18.64 -9.68
C VAL A 166 10.88 19.14 -8.39
N ALA A 167 9.73 18.58 -8.02
CA ALA A 167 9.12 18.83 -6.73
C ALA A 167 9.93 18.17 -5.61
N VAL A 168 10.43 18.96 -4.67
CA VAL A 168 11.40 18.54 -3.65
C VAL A 168 10.88 18.69 -2.22
N GLY A 169 9.69 19.22 -1.99
CA GLY A 169 9.17 19.33 -0.63
C GLY A 169 7.79 19.93 -0.53
N LEU A 170 7.15 19.66 0.60
CA LEU A 170 5.98 20.38 1.10
C LEU A 170 6.39 21.07 2.39
N VAL A 171 6.31 22.40 2.43
CA VAL A 171 6.73 23.20 3.57
C VAL A 171 5.59 24.09 4.03
N THR A 172 5.52 24.35 5.33
CA THR A 172 4.60 25.35 5.89
C THR A 172 5.40 26.57 6.32
N ASP A 173 4.93 27.77 5.99
CA ASP A 173 5.52 29.02 6.50
C ASP A 173 4.89 29.48 7.82
N GLY A 174 4.09 28.61 8.45
CA GLY A 174 3.31 28.89 9.65
C GLY A 174 1.88 29.35 9.36
N SER A 175 1.59 29.83 8.14
CA SER A 175 0.25 30.28 7.73
C SER A 175 -0.31 29.49 6.56
N LYS A 176 0.55 29.12 5.60
CA LYS A 176 0.18 28.44 4.37
C LYS A 176 1.19 27.36 4.02
N ASP A 177 0.68 26.27 3.50
CA ASP A 177 1.42 25.20 2.88
C ASP A 177 1.87 25.60 1.47
N LYS A 178 3.11 25.25 1.17
CA LYS A 178 3.80 25.58 -0.07
C LYS A 178 4.48 24.33 -0.64
N LEU A 179 4.40 24.19 -1.96
CA LEU A 179 5.21 23.26 -2.73
C LEU A 179 6.57 23.89 -2.97
N ALA A 180 7.64 23.18 -2.61
CA ALA A 180 9.01 23.53 -2.94
C ALA A 180 9.45 22.79 -4.21
N VAL A 181 9.95 23.54 -5.19
CA VAL A 181 10.39 23.03 -6.49
C VAL A 181 11.83 23.44 -6.73
N LEU A 182 12.71 22.48 -7.03
CA LEU A 182 14.06 22.74 -7.50
C LEU A 182 14.03 22.91 -9.02
N LEU A 183 14.34 24.10 -9.50
CA LEU A 183 14.40 24.42 -10.93
C LEU A 183 15.77 24.03 -11.51
N GLU A 184 15.86 23.91 -12.84
CA GLU A 184 17.10 23.54 -13.54
C GLU A 184 18.26 24.53 -13.32
N ASP A 185 17.95 25.80 -13.02
CA ASP A 185 18.95 26.82 -12.66
C ASP A 185 19.42 26.73 -11.19
N ALA A 186 19.09 25.62 -10.52
CA ALA A 186 19.36 25.34 -9.11
C ALA A 186 18.67 26.28 -8.11
N SER A 187 17.76 27.15 -8.56
CA SER A 187 16.93 27.95 -7.66
C SER A 187 15.78 27.11 -7.08
N VAL A 188 15.37 27.45 -5.84
CA VAL A 188 14.22 26.82 -5.17
C VAL A 188 13.04 27.77 -5.23
N LEU A 189 11.97 27.35 -5.89
CA LEU A 189 10.72 28.06 -5.97
C LEU A 189 9.73 27.53 -4.94
N PHE A 190 9.07 28.42 -4.21
CA PHE A 190 7.97 28.07 -3.30
C PHE A 190 6.64 28.55 -3.88
N ILE A 191 5.73 27.61 -4.14
CA ILE A 191 4.40 27.89 -4.69
C ILE A 191 3.38 27.67 -3.57
N THR A 192 2.59 28.69 -3.25
CA THR A 192 1.51 28.56 -2.27
C THR A 192 0.43 27.64 -2.82
N LEU A 193 0.07 26.59 -2.07
CA LEU A 193 -0.98 25.67 -2.49
C LEU A 193 -2.35 26.36 -2.49
N PRO A 194 -3.29 25.94 -3.35
CA PRO A 194 -4.65 26.46 -3.33
C PRO A 194 -5.36 26.11 -2.01
N GLU A 195 -6.37 26.90 -1.62
CA GLU A 195 -7.04 26.81 -0.33
C GLU A 195 -7.63 25.42 -0.02
N ASN A 196 -8.14 24.72 -1.04
CA ASN A 196 -8.65 23.36 -0.93
C ASN A 196 -7.57 22.31 -0.60
N ALA A 197 -6.30 22.62 -0.88
CA ALA A 197 -5.15 21.77 -0.60
C ALA A 197 -4.38 22.20 0.67
N GLN A 198 -4.77 23.30 1.32
CA GLN A 198 -4.19 23.73 2.58
C GLN A 198 -4.58 22.76 3.71
N ASN A 199 -3.64 22.45 4.60
CA ASN A 199 -3.94 21.69 5.81
C ASN A 199 -4.83 22.50 6.76
N ILE A 200 -5.66 21.80 7.53
CA ILE A 200 -6.38 22.42 8.65
C ILE A 200 -5.35 22.79 9.73
N PRO A 201 -5.46 23.96 10.38
CA PRO A 201 -4.60 24.30 11.52
C PRO A 201 -4.57 23.19 12.57
N ASN A 202 -3.37 22.88 13.10
CA ASN A 202 -3.16 21.71 13.95
C ASN A 202 -4.10 21.66 15.17
N ASP A 203 -4.37 22.81 15.80
CA ASP A 203 -5.24 22.89 16.99
C ASP A 203 -6.68 22.48 16.67
N ARG A 204 -7.23 23.03 15.57
CA ARG A 204 -8.57 22.70 15.09
C ARG A 204 -8.65 21.24 14.63
N LEU A 205 -7.62 20.74 13.94
CA LEU A 205 -7.59 19.35 13.51
C LEU A 205 -7.50 18.39 14.70
N SER A 206 -6.70 18.72 15.71
CA SER A 206 -6.59 17.96 16.97
C SER A 206 -7.94 17.88 17.67
N GLU A 207 -8.66 18.98 17.80
CA GLU A 207 -10.00 18.99 18.39
C GLU A 207 -10.98 18.08 17.62
N ILE A 208 -11.03 18.20 16.29
CA ILE A 208 -11.89 17.38 15.42
C ILE A 208 -11.57 15.89 15.60
N VAL A 209 -10.28 15.52 15.58
CA VAL A 209 -9.84 14.13 15.75
C VAL A 209 -10.18 13.62 17.14
N GLN A 210 -9.85 14.36 18.20
CA GLN A 210 -10.12 13.95 19.58
C GLN A 210 -11.62 13.76 19.82
N ASN A 211 -12.47 14.67 19.34
CA ASN A 211 -13.92 14.55 19.48
C ASN A 211 -14.46 13.32 18.74
N ARG A 212 -13.98 13.07 17.51
CA ARG A 212 -14.37 11.90 16.74
C ARG A 212 -13.95 10.60 17.40
N LEU A 213 -12.72 10.52 17.92
CA LEU A 213 -12.21 9.33 18.58
C LEU A 213 -12.88 9.09 19.94
N ARG A 214 -13.17 10.12 20.74
CA ARG A 214 -13.93 9.98 22.00
C ARG A 214 -15.33 9.44 21.77
N GLN A 215 -15.98 9.83 20.67
CA GLN A 215 -17.30 9.35 20.31
C GLN A 215 -17.31 7.85 19.96
N LEU A 216 -16.29 7.39 19.20
CA LEU A 216 -16.24 6.01 18.70
C LEU A 216 -15.52 5.04 19.64
N PHE A 217 -14.57 5.53 20.45
CA PHE A 217 -13.68 4.73 21.30
C PHE A 217 -13.55 5.35 22.71
N PRO A 218 -14.66 5.54 23.45
CA PRO A 218 -14.64 6.25 24.74
C PRO A 218 -13.73 5.59 25.79
N ASP A 219 -13.63 4.26 25.76
CA ASP A 219 -12.82 3.49 26.74
C ASP A 219 -11.32 3.60 26.44
N ASP A 220 -10.94 3.47 25.16
CA ASP A 220 -9.53 3.47 24.74
C ASP A 220 -8.92 4.87 24.78
N MET A 221 -9.72 5.92 24.52
CA MET A 221 -9.25 7.31 24.49
C MET A 221 -8.73 7.84 25.84
N ARG A 222 -9.01 7.15 26.95
CA ARG A 222 -8.41 7.48 28.26
C ARG A 222 -6.93 7.12 28.35
N ARG A 223 -6.46 6.23 27.47
CA ARG A 223 -5.10 5.66 27.47
C ARG A 223 -4.32 5.99 26.19
N VAL A 224 -4.94 6.70 25.25
CA VAL A 224 -4.34 7.11 23.98
C VAL A 224 -4.25 8.64 23.95
N SER A 225 -3.04 9.13 23.77
CA SER A 225 -2.74 10.51 23.47
C SER A 225 -2.77 10.76 21.96
N VAL A 226 -3.28 11.93 21.57
CA VAL A 226 -3.39 12.35 20.17
C VAL A 226 -2.61 13.65 20.01
N THR A 227 -1.58 13.63 19.16
CA THR A 227 -0.83 14.83 18.78
C THR A 227 -1.01 15.06 17.28
N VAL A 228 -1.13 16.30 16.85
CA VAL A 228 -1.28 16.66 15.43
C VAL A 228 -0.18 17.61 15.00
N GLY A 229 0.43 17.34 13.84
CA GLY A 229 1.44 18.22 13.24
C GLY A 229 1.44 18.14 11.73
N GLN A 230 1.35 19.29 11.05
CA GLN A 230 1.38 19.40 9.59
C GLN A 230 0.34 18.51 8.90
N GLY A 231 -0.88 18.44 9.45
CA GLY A 231 -1.95 17.58 8.93
C GLY A 231 -1.78 16.07 9.21
N ILE A 232 -0.75 15.67 9.97
CA ILE A 232 -0.47 14.30 10.37
C ILE A 232 -0.92 14.07 11.81
N VAL A 233 -1.64 12.98 12.04
CA VAL A 233 -2.03 12.56 13.39
C VAL A 233 -1.05 11.53 13.93
N TYR A 234 -0.56 11.74 15.15
CA TYR A 234 0.28 10.82 15.88
C TYR A 234 -0.52 10.25 17.05
N LEU A 235 -0.70 8.93 17.06
CA LEU A 235 -1.29 8.22 18.19
C LEU A 235 -0.19 7.62 19.05
N ASP A 236 -0.28 7.78 20.37
CA ASP A 236 0.63 7.13 21.31
C ASP A 236 -0.12 6.72 22.58
N GLY A 237 0.27 5.60 23.19
CA GLY A 237 -0.37 5.08 24.40
C GLY A 237 -0.73 3.60 24.31
N LEU A 238 -1.78 3.20 25.02
CA LEU A 238 -2.17 1.79 25.18
C LEU A 238 -3.58 1.52 24.64
N VAL A 239 -3.74 0.44 23.89
CA VAL A 239 -5.03 -0.06 23.39
C VAL A 239 -5.29 -1.49 23.85
N ARG A 240 -6.55 -1.90 23.91
CA ARG A 240 -6.93 -3.23 24.41
C ARG A 240 -6.72 -4.39 23.42
N SER A 241 -6.73 -4.13 22.11
CA SER A 241 -6.60 -5.16 21.09
C SER A 241 -6.02 -4.63 19.78
N PHE A 242 -5.49 -5.54 18.95
CA PHE A 242 -4.99 -5.21 17.61
C PHE A 242 -6.11 -4.71 16.67
N GLN A 243 -7.32 -5.25 16.77
CA GLN A 243 -8.47 -4.74 16.03
C GLN A 243 -8.72 -3.26 16.33
N VAL A 244 -8.79 -2.86 17.61
CA VAL A 244 -8.99 -1.45 18.00
C VAL A 244 -7.89 -0.56 17.42
N LYS A 245 -6.64 -1.01 17.48
CA LYS A 245 -5.49 -0.30 16.89
C LYS A 245 -5.71 -0.02 15.40
N ARG A 246 -6.08 -1.04 14.62
CA ARG A 246 -6.40 -0.89 13.19
C ARG A 246 -7.59 0.01 12.94
N THR A 247 -8.66 -0.13 13.71
CA THR A 247 -9.88 0.68 13.54
C THR A 247 -9.64 2.15 13.87
N LEU A 248 -8.83 2.47 14.89
CA LEU A 248 -8.38 3.84 15.18
C LEU A 248 -7.65 4.45 13.99
N GLN A 249 -6.64 3.74 13.46
CA GLN A 249 -5.87 4.23 12.31
C GLN A 249 -6.75 4.38 11.06
N ALA A 250 -7.62 3.41 10.77
CA ALA A 250 -8.55 3.47 9.64
C ALA A 250 -9.56 4.61 9.79
N CYS A 251 -10.08 4.84 11.00
CA CYS A 251 -10.97 5.95 11.31
C CYS A 251 -10.29 7.29 11.03
N ILE A 252 -9.04 7.49 11.45
CA ILE A 252 -8.32 8.74 11.22
C ILE A 252 -8.01 8.93 9.74
N ASN A 253 -7.55 7.87 9.08
CA ASN A 253 -7.24 7.93 7.65
C ASN A 253 -8.51 8.20 6.81
N SER A 254 -9.71 7.79 7.24
CA SER A 254 -10.95 8.09 6.51
C SER A 254 -11.46 9.52 6.71
N MET A 255 -10.88 10.29 7.64
CA MET A 255 -11.28 11.68 7.86
C MET A 255 -10.77 12.57 6.71
N PRO A 256 -11.60 13.52 6.24
CA PRO A 256 -11.20 14.43 5.18
C PRO A 256 -10.08 15.36 5.65
N ARG A 257 -9.18 15.73 4.73
CA ARG A 257 -8.07 16.68 4.96
C ARG A 257 -7.05 16.25 6.01
N ILE A 258 -7.00 14.96 6.35
CA ILE A 258 -5.89 14.36 7.11
C ILE A 258 -4.90 13.76 6.13
N ARG A 259 -3.62 14.16 6.23
CA ARG A 259 -2.55 13.62 5.38
C ARG A 259 -2.28 12.15 5.69
N GLY A 260 -2.30 11.79 6.97
CA GLY A 260 -2.33 10.41 7.41
C GLY A 260 -2.15 10.26 8.92
N CYS A 261 -2.03 9.00 9.36
CA CYS A 261 -1.88 8.63 10.76
C CYS A 261 -0.61 7.82 11.00
N VAL A 262 0.20 8.25 11.97
CA VAL A 262 1.36 7.52 12.48
C VAL A 262 1.00 6.96 13.85
N ASP A 263 0.88 5.63 13.91
CA ASP A 263 0.44 4.96 15.12
C ASP A 263 1.64 4.40 15.91
N PHE A 264 1.81 4.86 17.14
CA PHE A 264 2.79 4.38 18.12
C PHE A 264 2.13 3.63 19.30
N THR A 265 0.82 3.40 19.25
CA THR A 265 0.10 2.69 20.31
C THR A 265 0.62 1.27 20.48
N LYS A 266 0.62 0.81 21.73
CA LYS A 266 0.98 -0.54 22.13
C LYS A 266 -0.26 -1.27 22.62
N ILE A 267 -0.31 -2.57 22.41
CA ILE A 267 -1.43 -3.39 22.85
C ILE A 267 -1.14 -3.90 24.25
N ILE A 268 -2.13 -3.82 25.13
CA ILE A 268 -2.05 -4.38 26.48
C ILE A 268 -2.24 -5.89 26.34
N PRO A 269 -1.23 -6.72 26.64
CA PRO A 269 -1.37 -8.16 26.56
C PRO A 269 -2.46 -8.64 27.52
N GLU A 270 -3.35 -9.49 27.03
CA GLU A 270 -4.38 -10.10 27.87
C GLU A 270 -3.75 -11.21 28.72
N PRO A 271 -3.87 -11.15 30.06
CA PRO A 271 -3.26 -12.15 30.93
C PRO A 271 -3.86 -13.55 30.67
N GLY A 272 -3.00 -14.55 30.57
CA GLY A 272 -3.41 -15.95 30.39
C GLY A 272 -3.57 -16.43 28.95
N ILE A 273 -3.43 -15.54 27.95
CA ILE A 273 -3.43 -15.93 26.54
C ILE A 273 -2.00 -16.24 26.10
N THR A 274 -1.74 -17.51 25.73
CA THR A 274 -0.45 -17.97 25.23
C THR A 274 -0.40 -17.96 23.70
N ASP A 275 0.80 -17.95 23.11
CA ASP A 275 0.97 -18.04 21.66
C ASP A 275 0.32 -19.31 21.08
N ALA A 276 0.44 -20.45 21.78
CA ALA A 276 -0.23 -21.69 21.41
C ALA A 276 -1.77 -21.57 21.40
N HIS A 277 -2.34 -20.77 22.33
CA HIS A 277 -3.78 -20.50 22.32
C HIS A 277 -4.18 -19.68 21.09
N ILE A 278 -3.43 -18.61 20.79
CA ILE A 278 -3.64 -17.76 19.62
C ILE A 278 -3.54 -18.59 18.34
N GLU A 279 -2.46 -19.35 18.19
CA GLU A 279 -2.20 -20.24 17.06
C GLU A 279 -3.37 -21.21 16.84
N ASN A 280 -3.83 -21.89 17.90
CA ASN A 280 -4.95 -22.83 17.78
C ASN A 280 -6.27 -22.13 17.40
N ARG A 281 -6.50 -20.91 17.87
CA ARG A 281 -7.66 -20.08 17.46
C ARG A 281 -7.57 -19.70 15.99
N VAL A 282 -6.40 -19.30 15.50
CA VAL A 282 -6.16 -18.99 14.09
C VAL A 282 -6.44 -20.22 13.23
N TYR A 283 -5.88 -21.38 13.58
CA TYR A 283 -6.16 -22.60 12.84
C TYR A 283 -7.64 -23.00 12.86
N THR A 284 -8.30 -22.93 14.02
CA THR A 284 -9.74 -23.23 14.13
C THR A 284 -10.57 -22.31 13.23
N LEU A 285 -10.18 -21.04 13.13
CA LEU A 285 -10.79 -20.07 12.22
C LEU A 285 -10.54 -20.45 10.76
N LEU A 286 -9.30 -20.76 10.36
CA LEU A 286 -8.97 -21.18 8.99
C LEU A 286 -9.74 -22.44 8.58
N GLU A 287 -9.82 -23.44 9.47
CA GLU A 287 -10.58 -24.68 9.27
C GLU A 287 -12.09 -24.44 9.12
N SER A 288 -12.62 -23.31 9.63
CA SER A 288 -14.05 -22.96 9.48
C SER A 288 -14.42 -22.58 8.04
N PHE A 289 -13.44 -22.22 7.21
CA PHE A 289 -13.65 -21.91 5.78
C PHE A 289 -13.61 -23.16 4.89
N GLY A 290 -13.38 -24.35 5.46
CA GLY A 290 -13.43 -25.62 4.74
C GLY A 290 -12.49 -25.65 3.53
N ARG A 291 -13.02 -26.01 2.35
CA ARG A 291 -12.25 -26.14 1.12
C ARG A 291 -11.71 -24.82 0.57
N ASN A 292 -12.29 -23.69 0.95
CA ASN A 292 -11.96 -22.39 0.35
C ASN A 292 -10.55 -21.88 0.71
N VAL A 293 -9.92 -22.40 1.77
CA VAL A 293 -8.60 -21.95 2.27
C VAL A 293 -7.67 -23.14 2.51
N PHE A 294 -6.56 -23.24 1.81
CA PHE A 294 -5.61 -24.38 1.84
C PHE A 294 -4.16 -23.91 1.83
N ASN A 295 -3.23 -24.86 2.01
CA ASN A 295 -1.79 -24.62 2.10
C ASN A 295 -1.46 -23.49 3.07
N TYR A 296 -2.03 -23.56 4.27
CA TYR A 296 -1.89 -22.51 5.27
C TYR A 296 -0.76 -22.81 6.24
N SER A 297 0.04 -21.78 6.52
CA SER A 297 1.08 -21.76 7.55
C SER A 297 0.76 -20.66 8.55
N VAL A 298 0.83 -21.01 9.83
CA VAL A 298 0.58 -20.11 10.96
C VAL A 298 1.81 -20.17 11.84
N ASP A 299 2.37 -19.01 12.16
CA ASP A 299 3.48 -18.86 13.10
C ASP A 299 3.09 -17.77 14.10
N VAL A 300 3.21 -18.07 15.39
CA VAL A 300 2.87 -17.13 16.46
C VAL A 300 4.02 -17.03 17.44
N SER A 301 4.52 -15.80 17.62
CA SER A 301 5.58 -15.51 18.59
C SER A 301 5.33 -14.16 19.26
N GLN A 302 5.22 -14.18 20.59
CA GLN A 302 4.95 -13.00 21.43
C GLN A 302 3.71 -12.23 20.97
N GLY A 303 2.63 -12.94 20.66
CA GLY A 303 1.39 -12.37 20.12
C GLY A 303 1.48 -11.82 18.69
N LYS A 304 2.65 -11.91 18.04
CA LYS A 304 2.79 -11.56 16.61
C LYS A 304 2.42 -12.77 15.78
N VAL A 305 1.41 -12.61 14.93
CA VAL A 305 0.85 -13.67 14.11
C VAL A 305 1.31 -13.48 12.67
N ARG A 306 1.90 -14.52 12.07
CA ARG A 306 2.18 -14.58 10.63
C ARG A 306 1.33 -15.69 10.03
N VAL A 307 0.53 -15.34 9.03
CA VAL A 307 -0.35 -16.27 8.31
C VAL A 307 -0.10 -16.15 6.82
N SER A 308 0.22 -17.27 6.18
CA SER A 308 0.27 -17.38 4.72
C SER A 308 -0.64 -18.50 4.27
N LEU A 309 -1.49 -18.30 3.27
CA LEU A 309 -2.43 -19.31 2.77
C LEU A 309 -2.78 -19.10 1.30
N PHE A 310 -3.34 -20.14 0.69
CA PHE A 310 -3.99 -20.08 -0.62
C PHE A 310 -5.51 -20.11 -0.46
N CYS A 311 -6.23 -19.44 -1.37
CA CYS A 311 -7.69 -19.51 -1.43
C CYS A 311 -8.18 -19.61 -2.88
N PHE A 312 -9.40 -20.08 -3.09
CA PHE A 312 -10.01 -20.00 -4.41
C PHE A 312 -10.41 -18.55 -4.74
N GLU A 313 -10.24 -18.16 -5.99
CA GLU A 313 -10.57 -16.81 -6.45
C GLU A 313 -12.08 -16.50 -6.30
N SER A 314 -12.93 -17.48 -6.61
CA SER A 314 -14.39 -17.42 -6.52
C SER A 314 -14.93 -17.22 -5.10
N THR A 315 -14.23 -17.77 -4.09
CA THR A 315 -14.67 -17.80 -2.68
C THR A 315 -13.73 -17.06 -1.73
N ARG A 316 -12.92 -16.12 -2.26
CA ARG A 316 -11.94 -15.36 -1.49
C ARG A 316 -12.56 -14.72 -0.23
N PRO A 317 -12.12 -15.11 0.98
CA PRO A 317 -12.73 -14.64 2.22
C PRO A 317 -12.27 -13.21 2.55
N LYS A 318 -13.09 -12.21 2.22
CA LYS A 318 -12.75 -10.78 2.36
C LYS A 318 -12.45 -10.37 3.81
N ASP A 319 -13.09 -11.01 4.79
CA ASP A 319 -12.98 -10.63 6.21
C ASP A 319 -12.05 -11.53 7.03
N LEU A 320 -11.38 -12.52 6.42
CA LEU A 320 -10.53 -13.46 7.16
C LEU A 320 -9.41 -12.74 7.93
N GLU A 321 -8.76 -11.76 7.31
CA GLU A 321 -7.71 -10.96 7.95
C GLU A 321 -8.25 -10.21 9.19
N ASN A 322 -9.45 -9.62 9.09
CA ASN A 322 -10.09 -8.91 10.19
C ASN A 322 -10.47 -9.88 11.33
N ARG A 323 -10.99 -11.06 10.99
CA ARG A 323 -11.33 -12.10 11.97
C ARG A 323 -10.11 -12.65 12.70
N ILE A 324 -8.94 -12.72 12.04
CA ILE A 324 -7.68 -13.08 12.70
C ILE A 324 -7.23 -11.95 13.63
N ALA A 325 -7.33 -10.69 13.17
CA ALA A 325 -6.97 -9.51 13.96
C ALA A 325 -7.83 -9.32 15.23
N GLU A 326 -9.01 -9.92 15.26
CA GLU A 326 -9.95 -9.94 16.40
C GLU A 326 -9.61 -10.99 17.46
N ILE A 327 -8.71 -11.94 17.18
CA ILE A 327 -8.37 -13.00 18.13
C ILE A 327 -7.70 -12.36 19.36
N PRO A 328 -8.20 -12.63 20.59
CA PRO A 328 -7.58 -12.16 21.82
C PRO A 328 -6.11 -12.55 21.90
N GLY A 329 -5.26 -11.62 22.35
CA GLY A 329 -3.81 -11.80 22.43
C GLY A 329 -3.02 -11.49 21.15
N VAL A 330 -3.68 -11.31 20.00
CA VAL A 330 -2.99 -10.83 18.79
C VAL A 330 -2.53 -9.40 19.00
N GLN A 331 -1.22 -9.18 18.81
CA GLN A 331 -0.56 -7.88 18.94
C GLN A 331 -0.09 -7.32 17.59
N ASP A 332 0.17 -8.20 16.63
CA ASP A 332 0.60 -7.84 15.28
C ASP A 332 0.16 -8.94 14.31
N LEU A 333 -0.08 -8.59 13.05
CA LEU A 333 -0.56 -9.53 12.04
C LEU A 333 0.12 -9.28 10.69
N ALA A 334 0.94 -10.24 10.27
CA ALA A 334 1.45 -10.35 8.91
C ALA A 334 0.63 -11.39 8.14
N PHE A 335 -0.29 -10.93 7.30
CA PHE A 335 -1.21 -11.79 6.54
C PHE A 335 -0.88 -11.77 5.04
N SER A 336 -0.73 -12.95 4.44
CA SER A 336 -0.53 -13.15 3.01
C SER A 336 -1.52 -14.18 2.48
N MET A 337 -2.26 -13.82 1.45
CA MET A 337 -3.24 -14.70 0.81
C MET A 337 -3.07 -14.65 -0.70
N VAL A 338 -2.84 -15.82 -1.29
CA VAL A 338 -2.73 -15.99 -2.74
C VAL A 338 -4.04 -16.58 -3.26
N ALA A 339 -4.68 -15.89 -4.21
CA ALA A 339 -5.88 -16.40 -4.86
C ALA A 339 -5.48 -17.30 -6.04
N VAL A 340 -6.06 -18.48 -6.11
CA VAL A 340 -5.80 -19.50 -7.13
C VAL A 340 -7.07 -19.71 -7.96
N PRO A 341 -7.01 -19.58 -9.30
CA PRO A 341 -8.13 -19.93 -10.17
C PRO A 341 -8.49 -21.41 -10.05
N GLU A 342 -9.77 -21.74 -10.00
CA GLU A 342 -10.24 -23.12 -9.88
C GLU A 342 -9.76 -24.00 -11.05
N SER A 343 -9.61 -23.42 -12.25
CA SER A 343 -9.07 -24.10 -13.43
C SER A 343 -7.64 -24.62 -13.27
N ASN A 344 -6.88 -24.08 -12.30
CA ASN A 344 -5.51 -24.49 -12.05
C ASN A 344 -5.42 -25.64 -11.04
N LEU A 345 -6.54 -26.04 -10.44
CA LEU A 345 -6.59 -27.13 -9.48
C LEU A 345 -6.65 -28.46 -10.22
N GLN A 346 -5.57 -29.22 -10.14
CA GLN A 346 -5.55 -30.60 -10.59
C GLN A 346 -6.09 -31.52 -9.50
N ASN A 347 -6.62 -32.68 -9.90
CA ASN A 347 -7.05 -33.73 -8.99
C ASN A 347 -8.09 -33.31 -7.93
N SER A 348 -8.89 -32.27 -8.21
CA SER A 348 -9.93 -31.77 -7.29
C SER A 348 -10.87 -32.89 -6.88
N ASP A 349 -11.40 -33.66 -7.83
CA ASP A 349 -12.31 -34.79 -7.59
C ASP A 349 -11.72 -35.84 -6.65
N ILE A 350 -10.42 -36.14 -6.78
CA ILE A 350 -9.71 -37.10 -5.93
C ILE A 350 -9.59 -36.54 -4.52
N CYS A 351 -9.21 -35.26 -4.37
CA CYS A 351 -9.19 -34.60 -3.07
C CYS A 351 -10.57 -34.64 -2.42
N GLU A 352 -11.64 -34.40 -3.19
CA GLU A 352 -12.99 -34.43 -2.66
C GLU A 352 -13.39 -35.81 -2.14
N ASP A 353 -13.05 -36.86 -2.89
CA ASP A 353 -13.31 -38.25 -2.53
C ASP A 353 -12.47 -38.71 -1.33
N MET A 354 -11.22 -38.25 -1.19
CA MET A 354 -10.40 -38.49 0.00
C MET A 354 -11.03 -37.86 1.24
N GLU A 355 -11.42 -36.58 1.18
CA GLU A 355 -12.05 -35.90 2.30
C GLU A 355 -13.39 -36.52 2.69
N ARG A 356 -14.20 -36.92 1.72
CA ARG A 356 -15.46 -37.65 1.95
C ARG A 356 -15.20 -38.99 2.64
N ALA A 357 -14.16 -39.71 2.23
CA ALA A 357 -13.78 -40.97 2.88
C ALA A 357 -13.32 -40.77 4.33
N TYR A 358 -12.64 -39.64 4.64
CA TYR A 358 -12.28 -39.32 6.02
C TYR A 358 -13.49 -38.95 6.87
N SER A 359 -14.40 -38.13 6.35
CA SER A 359 -15.58 -37.67 7.11
C SER A 359 -16.56 -38.81 7.42
N LEU A 360 -16.65 -39.82 6.57
CA LEU A 360 -17.52 -40.98 6.76
C LEU A 360 -16.91 -42.09 7.62
N ASN A 361 -15.60 -42.06 7.90
CA ASN A 361 -14.93 -43.14 8.61
C ASN A 361 -14.96 -42.91 10.13
N PRO A 362 -15.55 -43.84 10.93
CA PRO A 362 -15.67 -43.69 12.38
C PRO A 362 -14.34 -43.48 13.11
N ARG A 363 -13.22 -43.94 12.54
CA ARG A 363 -11.89 -43.74 13.14
C ARG A 363 -11.45 -42.28 13.14
N PHE A 364 -12.03 -41.44 12.30
CA PHE A 364 -11.77 -40.00 12.22
C PHE A 364 -12.91 -39.18 12.82
N GLN A 365 -13.74 -39.76 13.68
CA GLN A 365 -14.79 -39.01 14.38
C GLN A 365 -14.18 -37.81 15.13
N GLY A 366 -14.75 -36.62 14.89
CA GLY A 366 -14.28 -35.35 15.47
C GLY A 366 -13.09 -34.71 14.73
N ALA A 367 -12.38 -35.45 13.89
CA ALA A 367 -11.29 -34.91 13.08
C ALA A 367 -11.84 -34.00 11.96
N LYS A 368 -11.02 -33.03 11.57
CA LYS A 368 -11.25 -32.21 10.38
C LYS A 368 -10.01 -32.36 9.50
N ILE A 369 -10.11 -33.22 8.49
CA ILE A 369 -9.02 -33.52 7.56
C ILE A 369 -9.39 -32.90 6.20
N LYS A 370 -8.52 -32.02 5.74
CA LYS A 370 -8.60 -31.39 4.43
C LYS A 370 -7.53 -31.98 3.51
N VAL A 371 -7.85 -32.14 2.24
CA VAL A 371 -6.92 -32.60 1.21
C VAL A 371 -6.88 -31.58 0.08
N SER A 372 -5.69 -31.11 -0.28
CA SER A 372 -5.46 -30.28 -1.47
C SER A 372 -4.32 -30.84 -2.31
N TYR A 373 -4.32 -30.58 -3.61
CA TYR A 373 -3.21 -30.93 -4.51
C TYR A 373 -2.47 -29.65 -4.90
N VAL A 374 -1.21 -29.54 -4.52
CA VAL A 374 -0.36 -28.34 -4.73
C VAL A 374 1.04 -28.82 -5.10
N ASP A 375 1.71 -28.17 -6.06
CA ASP A 375 3.10 -28.47 -6.45
C ASP A 375 3.42 -29.97 -6.57
N ASP A 376 2.60 -30.69 -7.34
CA ASP A 376 2.71 -32.13 -7.60
C ASP A 376 2.71 -33.06 -6.38
N HIS A 377 2.03 -32.64 -5.30
CA HIS A 377 1.81 -33.49 -4.13
C HIS A 377 0.44 -33.26 -3.49
N TYR A 378 -0.06 -34.30 -2.79
CA TYR A 378 -1.25 -34.18 -1.96
C TYR A 378 -0.85 -33.66 -0.58
N LEU A 379 -1.49 -32.60 -0.13
CA LEU A 379 -1.28 -31.98 1.16
C LEU A 379 -2.47 -32.30 2.09
N LEU A 380 -2.19 -32.92 3.24
CA LEU A 380 -3.16 -33.17 4.30
C LEU A 380 -3.07 -32.09 5.39
N GLU A 381 -4.15 -31.34 5.60
CA GLU A 381 -4.22 -30.24 6.59
C GLU A 381 -5.41 -30.39 7.53
N GLY A 382 -5.37 -29.66 8.65
CA GLY A 382 -6.43 -29.63 9.66
C GLY A 382 -6.01 -30.29 10.97
N ARG A 383 -6.97 -30.95 11.65
CA ARG A 383 -6.78 -31.45 13.00
C ARG A 383 -7.31 -32.88 13.19
N VAL A 384 -6.62 -33.63 14.03
CA VAL A 384 -6.98 -34.97 14.51
C VAL A 384 -6.79 -35.04 16.02
N HIS A 385 -7.42 -36.01 16.67
CA HIS A 385 -7.37 -36.18 18.14
C HIS A 385 -6.23 -37.09 18.62
N SER A 386 -5.52 -37.76 17.72
CA SER A 386 -4.40 -38.62 18.09
C SER A 386 -3.36 -38.75 16.99
N SER A 387 -2.12 -39.02 17.38
CA SER A 387 -1.04 -39.40 16.46
C SER A 387 -1.38 -40.64 15.63
N ILE A 388 -2.20 -41.54 16.17
CA ILE A 388 -2.69 -42.73 15.47
C ILE A 388 -3.62 -42.33 14.32
N GLN A 389 -4.57 -41.42 14.56
CA GLN A 389 -5.40 -40.86 13.48
C GLN A 389 -4.53 -40.16 12.43
N LYS A 390 -3.54 -39.36 12.84
CA LYS A 390 -2.61 -38.69 11.91
C LYS A 390 -1.90 -39.68 10.99
N GLN A 391 -1.41 -40.80 11.52
CA GLN A 391 -0.75 -41.86 10.74
C GLN A 391 -1.72 -42.60 9.83
N PHE A 392 -2.91 -42.94 10.31
CA PHE A 392 -3.92 -43.61 9.47
C PHE A 392 -4.40 -42.74 8.31
N ALA A 393 -4.59 -41.44 8.55
CA ALA A 393 -4.93 -40.50 7.49
C ALA A 393 -3.85 -40.48 6.40
N PHE A 394 -2.58 -40.40 6.80
CA PHE A 394 -1.46 -40.45 5.87
C PHE A 394 -1.40 -41.74 5.04
N VAL A 395 -1.53 -42.91 5.68
CA VAL A 395 -1.52 -44.21 4.98
C VAL A 395 -2.68 -44.33 4.01
N ASN A 396 -3.87 -43.84 4.38
CA ASN A 396 -5.04 -43.84 3.50
C ASN A 396 -4.85 -42.91 2.30
N ALA A 397 -4.26 -41.73 2.49
CA ALA A 397 -3.93 -40.82 1.40
C ALA A 397 -2.91 -41.44 0.45
N MET A 398 -1.82 -42.03 0.97
CA MET A 398 -0.80 -42.72 0.17
C MET A 398 -1.39 -43.82 -0.71
N LYS A 399 -2.34 -44.60 -0.19
CA LYS A 399 -3.02 -45.64 -0.97
C LYS A 399 -3.85 -45.09 -2.13
N LYS A 400 -4.44 -43.90 -1.98
CA LYS A 400 -5.24 -43.25 -3.03
C LYS A 400 -4.40 -42.39 -3.98
N ALA A 401 -3.27 -41.85 -3.52
CA ALA A 401 -2.38 -40.98 -4.30
C ALA A 401 -1.48 -41.72 -5.32
N PHE A 402 -1.41 -43.05 -5.22
CA PHE A 402 -0.60 -43.94 -6.07
C PHE A 402 0.88 -43.49 -6.15
N SER A 403 1.26 -42.82 -7.25
CA SER A 403 2.63 -42.39 -7.55
C SER A 403 2.96 -40.96 -7.12
N THR A 404 1.98 -40.22 -6.60
CA THR A 404 2.18 -38.83 -6.16
C THR A 404 2.58 -38.80 -4.69
N SER A 405 3.52 -37.91 -4.33
CA SER A 405 3.90 -37.73 -2.93
C SER A 405 2.75 -37.15 -2.09
N VAL A 406 2.74 -37.48 -0.80
CA VAL A 406 1.77 -36.95 0.18
C VAL A 406 2.55 -36.24 1.28
N GLU A 407 2.19 -34.99 1.57
CA GLU A 407 2.69 -34.23 2.70
C GLU A 407 1.64 -34.21 3.82
N ASN A 408 2.03 -34.55 5.06
CA ASN A 408 1.12 -34.62 6.20
C ASN A 408 1.36 -33.49 7.21
N ARG A 409 0.57 -32.42 7.10
CA ARG A 409 0.56 -31.27 8.04
C ARG A 409 -0.59 -31.32 9.05
N LEU A 410 -1.19 -32.49 9.29
CA LEU A 410 -2.24 -32.63 10.29
C LEU A 410 -1.72 -32.31 11.69
N ARG A 411 -2.46 -31.52 12.45
CA ARG A 411 -2.15 -31.19 13.85
C ARG A 411 -2.87 -32.17 14.78
N VAL A 412 -2.19 -32.60 15.83
CA VAL A 412 -2.82 -33.40 16.89
C VAL A 412 -3.30 -32.41 17.95
N VAL A 413 -4.60 -32.34 18.17
CA VAL A 413 -5.22 -31.54 19.22
C VAL A 413 -5.71 -32.49 20.33
N GLU A 414 -5.11 -32.37 21.51
CA GLU A 414 -5.51 -33.13 22.69
C GLU A 414 -6.80 -32.60 23.31
#